data_AF-A0A949PEJ5-F1
#
_entry.id   AF-A0A949PEJ5-F1
#
_cell.length_a   1.000
_cell.length_b   1.000
_cell.length_c   1.000
_cell.angle_alpha   90.00
_cell.angle_beta   90.00
_cell.angle_gamma   90.00
#
_symmetry.space_group_name_H-M   'P 1'
#
loop_
_entity.id
_entity.type
_entity.pdbx_description
1 polymer ?
#
loop_
_entity_poly.entity_id
_entity_poly.type
_entity_poly.pdbx_seq_one_letter_code
_entity_poly.pdbx_strand_id
1 'polypeptide(L)'
;HPRVRRQRQMCIRDSHKVIDGGIIPIVPKPQNLDKNYSFADGSMNQLEKWVEMGYLDNNYPTNINHVVDWQDPSQDIGKRARSYFDANCSHCHSDTGHCDYRQLRFAFNETEDPVKMGVCLDADTQILGLSKIVIPSDTENSILYNRLNTVQEEIRMPLIGRSLLHEEGVQLIEEWINSLTNSCD
;
A
#
# COMPACT_ATOMS: atom_id res chain seq x y z
N HIS A 1 12.25 34.46 -12.03
CA HIS A 1 11.15 33.65 -12.59
C HIS A 1 10.48 32.79 -11.50
N PRO A 2 9.17 32.92 -11.24
CA PRO A 2 8.52 32.28 -10.09
C PRO A 2 8.30 30.76 -10.24
N ARG A 3 8.63 30.16 -11.38
CA ARG A 3 8.39 28.74 -11.68
C ARG A 3 9.42 27.78 -11.06
N VAL A 4 10.62 28.26 -10.68
CA VAL A 4 11.70 27.39 -10.17
C VAL A 4 11.61 27.14 -8.66
N ARG A 5 10.88 27.97 -7.91
CA ARG A 5 10.68 27.78 -6.46
C ARG A 5 9.58 26.77 -6.10
N ARG A 6 8.64 26.47 -7.02
CA ARG A 6 7.54 25.52 -6.75
C ARG A 6 7.96 24.05 -6.82
N GLN A 7 8.99 23.72 -7.58
CA GLN A 7 9.44 22.33 -7.76
C GLN A 7 10.21 21.79 -6.55
N ARG A 8 10.97 22.63 -5.84
CA ARG A 8 11.71 22.23 -4.62
C ARG A 8 10.81 22.04 -3.39
N GLN A 9 9.66 22.71 -3.34
CA GLN A 9 8.71 22.58 -2.24
C GLN A 9 7.88 21.28 -2.34
N MET A 10 7.76 20.70 -3.54
CA MET A 10 6.92 19.53 -3.81
C MET A 10 7.58 18.24 -3.32
N CYS A 11 8.88 18.06 -3.59
CA CYS A 11 9.63 16.86 -3.17
C CYS A 11 9.67 16.64 -1.64
N ILE A 12 9.49 17.68 -0.83
CA ILE A 12 9.54 17.56 0.64
C ILE A 12 8.19 17.11 1.22
N ARG A 13 7.08 17.39 0.53
CA ARG A 13 5.73 17.04 1.00
C ARG A 13 5.34 15.59 0.73
N ASP A 14 5.95 14.95 -0.25
CA ASP A 14 5.43 13.68 -0.79
C ASP A 14 6.08 12.43 -0.18
N SER A 15 7.16 12.58 0.60
CA SER A 15 7.76 11.50 1.41
C SER A 15 7.34 11.55 2.87
N HIS A 16 6.43 12.45 3.24
CA HIS A 16 6.16 12.75 4.64
C HIS A 16 4.70 13.11 4.92
N LYS A 17 4.15 12.60 6.03
CA LYS A 17 2.94 13.19 6.61
C LYS A 17 3.28 14.59 7.12
N VAL A 18 2.47 15.59 6.74
CA VAL A 18 2.53 16.93 7.31
C VAL A 18 1.37 17.05 8.30
N ILE A 19 1.69 16.99 9.59
CA ILE A 19 0.77 17.31 10.68
C ILE A 19 1.43 18.44 11.47
N ASP A 20 0.65 19.45 11.85
CA ASP A 20 1.01 20.70 12.53
C ASP A 20 2.44 20.72 13.15
N GLY A 21 3.40 21.30 12.41
CA GLY A 21 4.76 21.55 12.88
C GLY A 21 5.82 20.46 12.66
N GLY A 22 5.47 19.28 12.09
CA GLY A 22 6.43 18.18 11.92
C GLY A 22 6.30 17.42 10.59
N ILE A 23 7.45 17.08 10.02
CA ILE A 23 7.60 16.19 8.87
C ILE A 23 7.75 14.76 9.41
N ILE A 24 6.76 13.88 9.23
CA ILE A 24 6.88 12.47 9.62
C ILE A 24 7.26 11.66 8.38
N PRO A 25 8.46 11.04 8.32
CA PRO A 25 8.87 10.23 7.19
C PRO A 25 7.96 9.02 6.98
N ILE A 26 7.76 8.66 5.71
CA ILE A 26 7.29 7.32 5.34
C ILE A 26 8.39 6.34 5.73
N VAL A 27 8.22 5.69 6.88
CA VAL A 27 9.14 4.67 7.39
C VAL A 27 8.46 3.31 7.28
N PRO A 28 9.20 2.22 6.99
CA PRO A 28 8.66 0.87 7.10
C PRO A 28 8.01 0.67 8.47
N LYS A 29 6.75 0.23 8.47
CA LYS A 29 6.05 -0.11 9.72
C LYS A 29 6.70 -1.35 10.32
N PRO A 30 6.78 -1.48 11.67
CA PRO A 30 7.36 -2.66 12.31
C PRO A 30 6.79 -3.98 11.79
N GLN A 31 5.48 -4.04 11.53
CA GLN A 31 4.84 -5.21 10.92
C GLN A 31 5.44 -5.62 9.57
N ASN A 32 5.81 -4.68 8.70
CA ASN A 32 6.42 -4.98 7.40
C ASN A 32 7.87 -5.47 7.52
N LEU A 33 8.48 -5.29 8.70
CA LEU A 33 9.83 -5.73 9.05
C LEU A 33 9.83 -6.96 9.94
N ASP A 34 8.68 -7.40 10.47
CA ASP A 34 8.61 -8.52 11.39
C ASP A 34 8.63 -9.86 10.63
N LYS A 35 9.75 -10.14 9.97
CA LYS A 35 10.00 -11.40 9.27
C LYS A 35 11.45 -11.83 9.33
N ASN A 36 11.66 -13.14 9.19
CA ASN A 36 12.99 -13.74 9.17
C ASN A 36 13.67 -13.53 7.82
N TYR A 37 14.93 -13.11 7.86
CA TYR A 37 15.81 -13.01 6.70
C TYR A 37 17.04 -13.89 6.90
N SER A 38 17.57 -14.39 5.79
CA SER A 38 18.87 -15.07 5.78
C SER A 38 19.98 -14.02 5.71
N PHE A 39 20.68 -13.83 6.82
CA PHE A 39 21.89 -13.02 6.91
C PHE A 39 23.14 -13.91 6.75
N ALA A 40 24.31 -13.29 6.61
CA ALA A 40 25.57 -14.00 6.44
C ALA A 40 25.94 -14.89 7.66
N ASP A 41 25.42 -14.57 8.83
CA ASP A 41 25.65 -15.24 10.12
C ASP A 41 24.50 -16.15 10.56
N GLY A 42 23.43 -16.26 9.77
CA GLY A 42 22.30 -17.14 10.04
C GLY A 42 20.95 -16.51 9.69
N SER A 43 19.87 -17.23 9.99
CA SER A 43 18.51 -16.70 9.87
C SER A 43 18.13 -15.95 11.14
N MET A 44 17.65 -14.72 11.02
CA MET A 44 17.19 -13.90 12.15
C MET A 44 16.01 -13.03 11.72
N ASN A 45 15.14 -12.66 12.67
CA ASN A 45 14.11 -11.64 12.42
C ASN A 45 14.75 -10.29 12.12
N GLN A 46 14.22 -9.54 11.14
CA GLN A 46 14.81 -8.27 10.73
C GLN A 46 14.77 -7.18 11.81
N LEU A 47 13.72 -7.13 12.64
CA LEU A 47 13.63 -6.19 13.76
C LEU A 47 14.70 -6.52 14.82
N GLU A 48 14.84 -7.80 15.16
CA GLU A 48 15.89 -8.27 16.07
C GLU A 48 17.28 -7.93 15.53
N LYS A 49 17.51 -8.16 14.22
CA LYS A 49 18.80 -7.82 13.60
C LYS A 49 19.08 -6.32 13.64
N TRP A 50 18.06 -5.48 13.48
CA TRP A 50 18.23 -4.02 13.56
C TRP A 50 18.45 -3.54 15.00
N VAL A 51 17.90 -4.21 16.00
CA VAL A 51 18.25 -3.97 17.40
C VAL A 51 19.70 -4.39 17.68
N GLU A 52 20.12 -5.57 17.21
CA GLU A 52 21.50 -6.05 17.36
C GLU A 52 22.51 -5.08 16.73
N MET A 53 22.19 -4.53 15.56
CA MET A 53 23.01 -3.56 14.83
C MET A 53 22.95 -2.13 15.40
N GLY A 54 22.07 -1.86 16.38
CA GLY A 54 21.89 -0.55 16.98
C GLY A 54 21.13 0.46 16.10
N TYR A 55 20.38 -0.02 15.09
CA TYR A 55 19.52 0.82 14.25
C TYR A 55 18.14 1.06 14.85
N LEU A 56 17.68 0.17 15.74
CA LEU A 56 16.43 0.29 16.48
C LEU A 56 16.65 0.11 17.98
N ASP A 57 15.87 0.83 18.78
CA ASP A 57 15.73 0.54 20.20
C ASP A 57 14.85 -0.71 20.40
N ASN A 58 15.08 -1.46 21.48
CA ASN A 58 14.30 -2.67 21.81
C ASN A 58 12.92 -2.35 22.44
N ASN A 59 12.23 -1.33 21.92
CA ASN A 59 10.95 -0.83 22.42
C ASN A 59 9.82 -0.91 21.38
N TYR A 60 10.02 -1.68 20.31
CA TYR A 60 8.96 -1.93 19.32
C TYR A 60 7.82 -2.77 19.94
N PRO A 61 6.57 -2.59 19.48
CA PRO A 61 5.43 -3.31 20.04
C PRO A 61 5.62 -4.83 19.95
N THR A 62 5.37 -5.54 21.06
CA THR A 62 5.48 -7.01 21.11
C THR A 62 4.30 -7.73 20.46
N ASN A 63 3.16 -7.04 20.32
CA ASN A 63 1.97 -7.55 19.66
C ASN A 63 1.84 -6.86 18.30
N ILE A 64 2.51 -7.43 17.31
CA ILE A 64 2.48 -6.96 15.93
C ILE A 64 1.32 -7.69 15.27
N ASN A 65 0.35 -6.95 14.71
CA ASN A 65 -0.61 -7.56 13.78
C ASN A 65 0.20 -8.06 12.58
N HIS A 66 0.53 -9.35 12.59
CA HIS A 66 1.46 -9.92 11.62
C HIS A 66 0.86 -9.84 10.22
N VAL A 67 1.40 -8.92 9.42
CA VAL A 67 1.30 -9.00 7.97
C VAL A 67 2.06 -10.26 7.53
N VAL A 68 1.61 -10.86 6.44
CA VAL A 68 2.32 -11.99 5.85
C VAL A 68 3.32 -11.48 4.81
N ASP A 69 4.31 -12.30 4.47
CA ASP A 69 5.10 -12.02 3.27
C ASP A 69 4.18 -12.15 2.05
N TRP A 70 3.87 -11.03 1.40
CA TRP A 70 2.99 -11.03 0.22
C TRP A 70 3.60 -11.77 -0.97
N GLN A 71 4.92 -12.03 -0.96
CA GLN A 71 5.62 -12.81 -1.97
C GLN A 71 5.58 -14.32 -1.69
N ASP A 72 5.17 -14.76 -0.49
CA ASP A 72 5.07 -16.18 -0.13
C ASP A 72 3.76 -16.78 -0.65
N PRO A 73 3.79 -17.62 -1.72
CA PRO A 73 2.59 -18.18 -2.32
C PRO A 73 1.91 -19.24 -1.44
N SER A 74 2.53 -19.69 -0.34
CA SER A 74 1.88 -20.60 0.61
C SER A 74 0.87 -19.90 1.52
N GLN A 75 0.88 -18.56 1.55
CA GLN A 75 -0.05 -17.75 2.33
C GLN A 75 -1.36 -17.53 1.56
N ASP A 76 -2.44 -17.30 2.31
CA ASP A 76 -3.74 -16.93 1.76
C ASP A 76 -3.65 -15.66 0.87
N ILE A 77 -4.27 -15.72 -0.32
CA ILE A 77 -4.23 -14.63 -1.31
C ILE A 77 -4.79 -13.31 -0.76
N GLY A 78 -5.86 -13.37 0.04
CA GLY A 78 -6.46 -12.20 0.68
C GLY A 78 -5.49 -11.56 1.68
N LYS A 79 -4.83 -12.36 2.52
CA LYS A 79 -3.78 -11.87 3.43
C LYS A 79 -2.61 -11.24 2.67
N ARG A 80 -2.12 -11.89 1.62
CA ARG A 80 -1.02 -11.37 0.78
C ARG A 80 -1.40 -10.01 0.17
N ALA A 81 -2.59 -9.88 -0.40
CA ALA A 81 -3.09 -8.62 -0.96
C ALA A 81 -3.21 -7.51 0.11
N ARG A 82 -3.74 -7.83 1.29
CA ARG A 82 -3.83 -6.89 2.42
C ARG A 82 -2.46 -6.41 2.89
N SER A 83 -1.48 -7.32 2.99
CA SER A 83 -0.10 -6.98 3.36
C SER A 83 0.55 -6.08 2.30
N TYR A 84 0.31 -6.36 1.02
CA TYR A 84 0.76 -5.53 -0.08
C TYR A 84 0.19 -4.11 -0.01
N PHE A 85 -1.13 -3.97 0.21
CA PHE A 85 -1.78 -2.67 0.36
C PHE A 85 -1.31 -1.91 1.61
N ASP A 86 -1.07 -2.62 2.72
CA ASP A 86 -0.52 -1.99 3.92
C ASP A 86 0.86 -1.39 3.65
N ALA A 87 1.75 -2.13 3.00
CA ALA A 87 3.10 -1.68 2.69
C ALA A 87 3.14 -0.54 1.67
N ASN A 88 2.27 -0.55 0.66
CA ASN A 88 2.39 0.33 -0.51
C ASN A 88 1.37 1.47 -0.57
N CYS A 89 0.23 1.37 0.13
CA CYS A 89 -0.91 2.27 -0.07
C CYS A 89 -1.42 2.92 1.22
N SER A 90 -1.34 2.23 2.36
CA SER A 90 -1.94 2.67 3.63
C SER A 90 -1.42 4.02 4.15
N HIS A 91 -0.20 4.41 3.80
CA HIS A 91 0.33 5.70 4.22
C HIS A 91 -0.51 6.88 3.68
N CYS A 92 -0.84 6.82 2.39
CA CYS A 92 -1.64 7.85 1.72
C CYS A 92 -3.15 7.65 1.97
N HIS A 93 -3.61 6.40 1.98
CA HIS A 93 -5.00 6.02 2.21
C HIS A 93 -5.25 5.67 3.68
N SER A 94 -5.17 6.69 4.52
CA SER A 94 -5.50 6.67 5.95
C SER A 94 -6.31 7.92 6.30
N ASP A 95 -6.93 7.95 7.49
CA ASP A 95 -7.74 9.11 7.95
C ASP A 95 -6.96 10.43 8.07
N THR A 96 -5.63 10.35 8.03
CA THR A 96 -4.73 11.52 8.11
C THR A 96 -3.76 11.57 6.93
N GLY A 97 -3.97 10.73 5.92
CA GLY A 97 -3.12 10.64 4.73
C GLY A 97 -3.56 11.58 3.62
N HIS A 98 -2.76 11.70 2.57
CA HIS A 98 -3.08 12.56 1.42
C HIS A 98 -4.40 12.20 0.71
N CYS A 99 -4.84 10.95 0.83
CA CYS A 99 -6.06 10.42 0.22
C CYS A 99 -7.20 10.23 1.24
N ASP A 100 -7.18 10.95 2.37
CA ASP A 100 -8.20 10.88 3.43
C ASP A 100 -9.62 11.17 2.92
N TYR A 101 -9.75 12.04 1.92
CA TYR A 101 -10.98 12.41 1.22
C TYR A 101 -11.60 11.27 0.39
N ARG A 102 -10.87 10.16 0.19
CA ARG A 102 -11.38 8.93 -0.43
C ARG A 102 -11.82 7.93 0.63
N GLN A 103 -12.72 7.03 0.29
CA GLN A 103 -13.25 6.03 1.22
C GLN A 103 -12.30 4.87 1.51
N LEU A 104 -11.25 4.70 0.71
CA LEU A 104 -10.30 3.58 0.80
C LEU A 104 -9.39 3.70 2.02
N ARG A 105 -9.22 2.60 2.75
CA ARG A 105 -8.33 2.47 3.90
C ARG A 105 -7.56 1.18 3.79
N PHE A 106 -6.24 1.30 3.61
CA PHE A 106 -5.39 0.16 3.23
C PHE A 106 -4.54 -0.38 4.38
N ALA A 107 -4.73 0.11 5.61
CA ALA A 107 -4.02 -0.46 6.75
C ALA A 107 -4.44 -1.91 6.98
N PHE A 108 -3.49 -2.79 7.32
CA PHE A 108 -3.76 -4.22 7.43
C PHE A 108 -4.91 -4.54 8.40
N ASN A 109 -5.02 -3.81 9.51
CA ASN A 109 -6.08 -3.97 10.51
C ASN A 109 -7.45 -3.43 10.07
N GLU A 110 -7.52 -2.57 9.05
CA GLU A 110 -8.78 -2.03 8.52
C GLU A 110 -9.35 -2.89 7.38
N THR A 111 -8.47 -3.59 6.67
CA THR A 111 -8.79 -4.35 5.46
C THR A 111 -9.36 -5.75 5.72
N GLU A 112 -9.75 -6.06 6.96
CA GLU A 112 -10.66 -7.20 7.22
C GLU A 112 -12.02 -6.97 6.57
N ASP A 113 -12.43 -5.70 6.47
CA ASP A 113 -13.59 -5.29 5.68
C ASP A 113 -13.16 -5.01 4.23
N PRO A 114 -13.58 -5.83 3.24
CA PRO A 114 -13.19 -5.68 1.84
C PRO A 114 -13.70 -4.36 1.23
N VAL A 115 -14.71 -3.72 1.81
CA VAL A 115 -15.17 -2.39 1.39
C VAL A 115 -14.05 -1.36 1.55
N LYS A 116 -13.22 -1.47 2.59
CA LYS A 116 -12.06 -0.59 2.79
C LYS A 116 -11.02 -0.69 1.66
N MET A 117 -10.99 -1.84 0.99
CA MET A 117 -10.15 -2.08 -0.18
C MET A 117 -10.82 -1.71 -1.51
N GLY A 118 -12.07 -1.26 -1.48
CA GLY A 118 -12.81 -0.84 -2.67
C GLY A 118 -13.68 -1.90 -3.32
N VAL A 119 -13.82 -3.08 -2.71
CA VAL A 119 -14.68 -4.15 -3.24
C VAL A 119 -16.11 -3.66 -3.32
N CYS A 120 -16.67 -3.65 -4.54
CA CYS A 120 -18.02 -3.19 -4.88
C CYS A 120 -18.30 -1.70 -4.63
N LEU A 121 -17.30 -0.91 -4.23
CA LEU A 121 -17.47 0.53 -4.03
C LEU A 121 -17.55 1.27 -5.36
N ASP A 122 -18.49 2.20 -5.44
CA ASP A 122 -18.51 3.21 -6.50
C ASP A 122 -17.34 4.18 -6.32
N ALA A 123 -16.75 4.55 -7.45
CA ALA A 123 -15.67 5.52 -7.48
C ALA A 123 -16.23 6.94 -7.45
N ASP A 124 -15.74 7.77 -6.52
CA ASP A 124 -16.09 9.20 -6.53
C ASP A 124 -15.56 9.92 -7.77
N THR A 125 -14.64 9.30 -8.52
CA THR A 125 -14.14 9.81 -9.79
C THR A 125 -14.04 8.68 -10.79
N GLN A 126 -14.77 8.82 -11.90
CA GLN A 126 -14.66 7.90 -13.02
C GLN A 126 -13.31 8.06 -13.70
N ILE A 127 -12.64 6.93 -13.92
CA ILE A 127 -11.35 6.85 -14.58
C ILE A 127 -11.52 5.82 -15.69
N LEU A 128 -11.08 6.14 -16.91
CA LEU A 128 -11.24 5.27 -18.09
C LEU A 128 -12.71 4.89 -18.40
N GLY A 129 -13.68 5.71 -17.98
CA GLY A 129 -15.11 5.40 -18.14
C GLY A 129 -15.65 4.33 -17.17
N LEU A 130 -14.81 3.84 -16.25
CA LEU A 130 -15.18 2.86 -15.23
C LEU A 130 -15.79 3.57 -14.01
N SER A 131 -16.70 2.89 -13.31
CA SER A 131 -17.42 3.44 -12.15
C SER A 131 -17.15 2.73 -10.83
N LYS A 132 -16.54 1.54 -10.82
CA LYS A 132 -16.28 0.75 -9.61
C LYS A 132 -14.80 0.67 -9.30
N ILE A 133 -14.46 0.72 -8.00
CA ILE A 133 -13.07 0.64 -7.55
C ILE A 133 -12.51 -0.77 -7.76
N VAL A 134 -13.19 -1.78 -7.23
CA VAL A 134 -12.91 -3.20 -7.47
C VAL A 134 -14.22 -3.93 -7.77
N ILE A 135 -14.25 -4.68 -8.86
CA ILE A 135 -15.31 -5.59 -9.24
C ILE A 135 -14.78 -7.02 -9.06
N PRO A 136 -15.36 -7.84 -8.17
CA PRO A 136 -15.00 -9.24 -8.01
C PRO A 136 -15.00 -9.99 -9.34
N SER A 137 -13.96 -10.80 -9.58
CA SER A 137 -13.80 -11.58 -10.82
C SER A 137 -13.75 -10.78 -12.13
N ASP A 138 -13.66 -9.44 -12.07
CA ASP A 138 -13.59 -8.57 -13.25
C ASP A 138 -12.47 -7.52 -13.08
N THR A 139 -11.25 -8.01 -13.29
CA THR A 139 -10.01 -7.24 -13.15
C THR A 139 -9.94 -6.07 -14.14
N GLU A 140 -10.34 -6.28 -15.40
CA GLU A 140 -10.26 -5.27 -16.46
C GLU A 140 -11.20 -4.08 -16.22
N ASN A 141 -12.37 -4.32 -15.62
CA ASN A 141 -13.31 -3.24 -15.26
C ASN A 141 -13.10 -2.68 -13.85
N SER A 142 -12.03 -3.10 -13.14
CA SER A 142 -11.66 -2.58 -11.82
C SER A 142 -10.71 -1.39 -11.94
N ILE A 143 -11.13 -0.21 -11.46
CA ILE A 143 -10.28 1.00 -11.47
C ILE A 143 -8.98 0.77 -10.71
N LEU A 144 -9.02 0.09 -9.56
CA LEU A 144 -7.85 -0.14 -8.73
C LEU A 144 -6.73 -0.85 -9.51
N TYR A 145 -7.07 -1.91 -10.24
CA TYR A 145 -6.12 -2.65 -11.07
C TYR A 145 -5.56 -1.78 -12.20
N ASN A 146 -6.42 -1.10 -12.95
CA ASN A 146 -6.01 -0.23 -14.06
C ASN A 146 -5.04 0.86 -13.62
N ARG A 147 -5.24 1.44 -12.43
CA ARG A 147 -4.33 2.45 -11.86
C ARG A 147 -3.00 1.85 -11.41
N LEU A 148 -2.97 0.58 -10.99
CA LEU A 148 -1.72 -0.12 -10.72
C LEU A 148 -1.02 -0.56 -12.01
N ASN A 149 -1.75 -0.90 -13.07
CA ASN A 149 -1.21 -1.43 -14.33
C ASN A 149 -0.90 -0.35 -15.39
N THR A 150 -0.52 0.86 -14.98
CA THR A 150 -0.12 1.92 -15.91
C THR A 150 0.95 2.83 -15.35
N VAL A 151 1.68 3.48 -16.25
CA VAL A 151 2.66 4.55 -15.95
C VAL A 151 2.20 5.93 -16.42
N GLN A 152 0.98 6.06 -16.94
CA GLN A 152 0.39 7.35 -17.32
C GLN A 152 0.11 8.18 -16.06
N GLU A 153 0.65 9.39 -15.98
CA GLU A 153 0.67 10.22 -14.76
C GLU A 153 -0.72 10.57 -14.24
N GLU A 154 -1.67 10.76 -15.14
CA GLU A 154 -3.06 11.10 -14.85
C GLU A 154 -3.87 9.95 -14.24
N ILE A 155 -3.43 8.70 -14.43
CA ILE A 155 -4.20 7.49 -14.04
C ILE A 155 -3.47 6.73 -12.94
N ARG A 156 -2.15 6.59 -13.04
CA ARG A 156 -1.35 5.69 -12.22
C ARG A 156 -1.49 5.92 -10.72
N MET A 157 -1.28 4.85 -9.96
CA MET A 157 -1.05 4.92 -8.52
C MET A 157 0.27 4.23 -8.15
N PRO A 158 1.04 4.78 -7.20
CA PRO A 158 0.93 6.14 -6.67
C PRO A 158 1.16 7.20 -7.75
N LEU A 159 0.48 8.35 -7.61
CA LEU A 159 0.59 9.49 -8.54
C LEU A 159 1.99 10.09 -8.59
N ILE A 160 2.75 9.95 -7.50
CA ILE A 160 4.08 10.53 -7.31
C ILE A 160 5.05 9.41 -6.95
N GLY A 161 6.32 9.55 -7.34
CA GLY A 161 7.39 8.66 -6.88
C GLY A 161 7.48 7.31 -7.58
N ARG A 162 6.54 6.97 -8.48
CA ARG A 162 6.63 5.80 -9.35
C ARG A 162 7.03 6.21 -10.78
N SER A 163 7.92 5.47 -11.43
CA SER A 163 8.23 5.63 -12.86
C SER A 163 8.24 4.30 -13.62
N LEU A 164 8.16 3.19 -12.88
CA LEU A 164 8.18 1.83 -13.40
C LEU A 164 6.97 1.07 -12.85
N LEU A 165 6.52 0.05 -13.59
CA LEU A 165 5.50 -0.85 -13.08
C LEU A 165 6.07 -1.76 -11.97
N HIS A 166 5.30 -2.01 -10.91
CA HIS A 166 5.63 -3.07 -9.97
C HIS A 166 4.87 -4.32 -10.41
N GLU A 167 5.47 -5.09 -11.32
CA GLU A 167 4.80 -6.16 -12.05
C GLU A 167 4.29 -7.25 -11.11
N GLU A 168 5.09 -7.62 -10.11
CA GLU A 168 4.73 -8.62 -9.11
C GLU A 168 3.53 -8.18 -8.25
N GLY A 169 3.50 -6.89 -7.91
CA GLY A 169 2.35 -6.30 -7.20
C GLY A 169 1.09 -6.24 -8.06
N VAL A 170 1.22 -5.92 -9.34
CA VAL A 170 0.09 -5.91 -10.29
C VAL A 170 -0.49 -7.33 -10.44
N GLN A 171 0.37 -8.33 -10.63
CA GLN A 171 -0.03 -9.74 -10.73
C GLN A 171 -0.73 -10.24 -9.46
N LEU A 172 -0.20 -9.90 -8.27
CA LEU A 172 -0.85 -10.25 -7.00
C LEU A 172 -2.27 -9.68 -6.91
N ILE A 173 -2.46 -8.42 -7.31
CA ILE A 173 -3.77 -7.77 -7.25
C ILE A 173 -4.74 -8.33 -8.28
N GLU A 174 -4.27 -8.68 -9.48
CA GLU A 174 -5.08 -9.42 -10.46
C GLU A 174 -5.53 -10.79 -9.90
N GLU A 175 -4.61 -11.57 -9.33
CA GLU A 175 -4.92 -12.86 -8.70
C GLU A 175 -5.95 -12.68 -7.57
N TRP A 176 -5.76 -11.67 -6.73
CA TRP A 176 -6.69 -11.35 -5.65
C TRP A 176 -8.07 -10.96 -6.15
N ILE A 177 -8.20 -10.04 -7.12
CA ILE A 177 -9.50 -9.63 -7.68
C ILE A 177 -10.23 -10.83 -8.28
N ASN A 178 -9.52 -11.68 -9.01
CA ASN A 178 -10.07 -12.89 -9.63
C ASN A 178 -10.43 -13.99 -8.61
N SER A 179 -9.89 -13.93 -7.38
CA SER A 179 -10.27 -14.84 -6.28
C SER A 179 -11.57 -14.46 -5.57
N LEU A 180 -12.05 -13.22 -5.75
CA LEU A 180 -13.28 -12.73 -5.12
C LEU A 180 -14.51 -13.32 -5.81
N THR A 181 -15.36 -14.00 -5.03
CA THR A 181 -16.53 -14.73 -5.53
C THR A 181 -17.87 -14.03 -5.27
N ASN A 182 -17.88 -12.91 -4.54
CA ASN A 182 -19.09 -12.16 -4.23
C ASN A 182 -19.57 -11.32 -5.42
N SER A 183 -20.89 -11.09 -5.51
CA SER A 183 -21.47 -10.12 -6.46
C SER A 183 -21.58 -8.73 -5.81
N CYS A 184 -21.66 -7.68 -6.64
CA CYS A 184 -21.82 -6.29 -6.20
C CYS A 184 -23.26 -5.77 -6.28
N ASP A 185 -24.23 -6.68 -6.31
CA ASP A 185 -25.67 -6.37 -6.41
C ASP A 185 -26.25 -5.72 -5.15
#